data_AF-A0AAN8SBE2-F1
#
_entry.id   AF-A0AAN8SBE2-F1
#
_cell.length_a   1.000
_cell.length_b   1.000
_cell.length_c   1.000
_cell.angle_alpha   90.00
_cell.angle_beta   90.00
_cell.angle_gamma   90.00
#
_symmetry.space_group_name_H-M   'P 1'
#
loop_
_entity.id
_entity.type
_entity.pdbx_description
1 polymer ?
#
loop_
_entity_poly.entity_id
_entity_poly.type
_entity_poly.pdbx_seq_one_letter_code
_entity_poly.pdbx_strand_id
1 'polypeptide(L)'
;MDADSELHKHIKCLLEASAVHCTDEHKTEGAYGDSDLHYYLDLDMRILGSSENKYAQYIKNIHCEYSFLDETQYKKLRKKVLQSFLLIPNIFATKYFRDKYEAQARKNIQQELETLAQS
;
A
#
# COMPACT_ATOMS: atom_id res chain seq x y z
N MET A 1 -30.53 -19.83 -2.51
CA MET A 1 -29.15 -19.65 -2.04
C MET A 1 -29.18 -18.42 -1.14
N ASP A 2 -28.76 -18.57 0.11
CA ASP A 2 -28.90 -17.52 1.12
C ASP A 2 -27.98 -16.33 0.80
N ALA A 3 -28.56 -15.14 0.61
CA ALA A 3 -27.82 -13.95 0.23
C ALA A 3 -26.75 -13.57 1.26
N ASP A 4 -27.00 -13.88 2.54
CA ASP A 4 -26.04 -13.68 3.63
C ASP A 4 -24.81 -14.59 3.48
N SER A 5 -24.98 -15.77 2.87
CA SER A 5 -23.86 -16.69 2.58
C SER A 5 -22.97 -16.15 1.47
N GLU A 6 -23.52 -15.51 0.45
CA GLU A 6 -22.75 -14.93 -0.65
C GLU A 6 -22.01 -13.65 -0.25
N LEU A 7 -22.66 -12.78 0.53
CA LEU A 7 -21.99 -11.59 1.08
C LEU A 7 -20.83 -11.97 2.00
N HIS A 8 -21.02 -12.98 2.86
CA HIS A 8 -19.96 -13.48 3.73
C HIS A 8 -18.76 -14.00 2.93
N LYS A 9 -19.00 -14.79 1.87
CA LYS A 9 -17.93 -15.28 0.98
C LYS A 9 -17.19 -14.13 0.31
N HIS A 10 -17.92 -13.13 -0.21
CA HIS A 10 -17.32 -11.96 -0.87
C HIS A 10 -16.40 -11.19 0.07
N ILE A 11 -16.86 -10.87 1.28
CA ILE A 11 -16.03 -10.17 2.28
C ILE A 11 -14.79 -10.98 2.63
N LYS A 12 -14.93 -12.31 2.78
CA LYS A 12 -13.78 -13.19 3.03
C LYS A 12 -12.77 -13.12 1.89
N CYS A 13 -13.21 -13.13 0.63
CA CYS A 13 -12.30 -12.96 -0.51
C CYS A 13 -11.57 -11.62 -0.50
N LEU A 14 -12.24 -10.52 -0.11
CA LEU A 14 -11.60 -9.20 0.03
C LEU A 14 -10.51 -9.24 1.11
N LEU A 15 -10.81 -9.80 2.29
CA LEU A 15 -9.84 -9.94 3.38
C LEU A 15 -8.64 -10.80 2.98
N GLU A 16 -8.87 -11.92 2.29
CA GLU A 16 -7.80 -12.79 1.80
C GLU A 16 -6.91 -12.08 0.75
N ALA A 17 -7.49 -11.20 -0.07
CA ALA A 17 -6.74 -10.44 -1.06
C ALA A 17 -5.78 -9.40 -0.45
N SER A 18 -6.02 -8.95 0.78
CA SER A 18 -5.07 -8.10 1.52
C SER A 18 -3.71 -8.79 1.73
N ALA A 19 -3.61 -10.11 1.62
CA ALA A 19 -2.30 -10.77 1.72
C ALA A 19 -1.35 -10.39 0.55
N VAL A 20 -1.91 -10.01 -0.60
CA VAL A 20 -1.14 -9.80 -1.85
C VAL A 20 -1.03 -8.33 -2.23
N HIS A 21 -2.02 -7.49 -1.88
CA HIS A 21 -2.08 -6.05 -2.22
C HIS A 21 -1.76 -5.74 -3.70
N CYS A 22 -2.14 -6.63 -4.61
CA CYS A 22 -1.77 -6.50 -6.01
C CYS A 22 -2.75 -7.26 -6.91
N THR A 23 -3.21 -6.60 -7.96
CA THR A 23 -4.04 -7.14 -9.05
C THR A 23 -3.37 -6.85 -10.40
N ASP A 24 -3.98 -7.26 -11.51
CA ASP A 24 -3.43 -7.00 -12.84
C ASP A 24 -3.44 -5.50 -13.19
N GLU A 25 -4.39 -4.74 -12.66
CA GLU A 25 -4.50 -3.28 -12.80
C GLU A 25 -3.34 -2.55 -12.10
N HIS A 26 -2.77 -3.12 -11.03
CA HIS A 26 -1.58 -2.56 -10.40
C HIS A 26 -0.33 -2.78 -11.27
N LYS A 27 -0.31 -3.89 -12.02
CA LYS A 27 0.83 -4.34 -12.83
C LYS A 27 0.79 -3.85 -14.28
N THR A 28 -0.36 -3.41 -14.76
CA THR A 28 -0.56 -2.97 -16.14
C THR A 28 -0.62 -1.46 -16.18
N GLU A 29 0.37 -0.83 -16.79
CA GLU A 29 0.45 0.63 -16.90
C GLU A 29 -0.83 1.22 -17.52
N GLY A 30 -1.40 2.24 -16.88
CA GLY A 30 -2.61 2.91 -17.36
C GLY A 30 -3.90 2.12 -17.22
N ALA A 31 -3.87 0.85 -16.79
CA ALA A 31 -5.07 0.09 -16.47
C ALA A 31 -5.74 0.66 -15.21
N TYR A 32 -7.07 0.59 -15.18
CA TYR A 32 -7.85 1.00 -14.01
C TYR A 32 -8.79 -0.12 -13.61
N GLY A 33 -9.00 -0.22 -12.31
CA GLY A 33 -9.97 -1.10 -11.71
C GLY A 33 -11.15 -0.32 -11.11
N ASP A 34 -12.31 -0.97 -11.03
CA ASP A 34 -13.54 -0.38 -10.47
C ASP A 34 -14.35 -1.35 -9.58
N SER A 35 -13.90 -2.60 -9.43
CA SER A 35 -14.48 -3.56 -8.48
C SER A 35 -14.25 -3.18 -7.00
N ASP A 36 -15.07 -3.75 -6.10
CA ASP A 36 -14.92 -3.63 -4.64
C ASP A 36 -13.50 -4.00 -4.18
N LEU A 37 -12.88 -4.99 -4.83
CA LEU A 37 -11.52 -5.41 -4.53
C LEU A 37 -10.52 -4.27 -4.74
N HIS A 38 -10.63 -3.54 -5.84
CA HIS A 38 -9.72 -2.42 -6.14
C HIS A 38 -9.89 -1.29 -5.13
N TYR A 39 -11.13 -0.93 -4.79
CA TYR A 39 -11.38 0.08 -3.77
C TYR A 39 -10.91 -0.35 -2.38
N TYR A 40 -11.09 -1.63 -2.03
CA TYR A 40 -10.64 -2.18 -0.75
C TYR A 40 -9.12 -2.10 -0.61
N LEU A 41 -8.36 -2.55 -1.63
CA LEU A 41 -6.90 -2.48 -1.61
C LEU A 41 -6.38 -1.04 -1.64
N ASP A 42 -7.00 -0.16 -2.43
CA ASP A 42 -6.64 1.26 -2.47
C ASP A 42 -6.88 1.96 -1.12
N LEU A 43 -7.94 1.56 -0.40
CA LEU A 43 -8.23 2.06 0.95
C LEU A 43 -7.16 1.64 1.95
N ASP A 44 -6.72 0.38 1.90
CA ASP A 44 -5.67 -0.14 2.78
C ASP A 44 -4.34 0.61 2.55
N MET A 45 -3.97 0.83 1.29
CA MET A 45 -2.73 1.51 0.90
C MET A 45 -2.80 3.04 0.94
N ARG A 46 -3.97 3.63 1.25
CA ARG A 46 -4.19 5.09 1.22
C ARG A 46 -3.19 5.88 2.06
N ILE A 47 -2.71 5.32 3.17
CA ILE A 47 -1.77 5.98 4.07
C ILE A 47 -0.49 6.43 3.35
N LEU A 48 -0.06 5.68 2.32
CA LEU A 48 1.10 6.01 1.51
C LEU A 48 0.95 7.38 0.85
N GLY A 49 -0.24 7.71 0.34
CA GLY A 49 -0.53 9.00 -0.30
C GLY A 49 -1.03 10.10 0.64
N SER A 50 -0.86 9.93 1.96
CA SER A 50 -1.24 10.96 2.94
C SER A 50 -0.28 12.16 2.92
N SER A 51 -0.63 13.24 3.62
CA SER A 51 0.26 14.39 3.77
C SER A 51 1.56 13.99 4.48
N GLU A 52 2.66 14.68 4.18
CA GLU A 52 4.00 14.40 4.74
C GLU A 52 3.98 14.26 6.26
N ASN A 53 3.27 15.16 6.97
CA ASN A 53 3.14 15.09 8.44
C ASN A 53 2.45 13.81 8.92
N LYS A 54 1.40 13.35 8.23
CA LYS A 54 0.71 12.10 8.58
C LYS A 54 1.57 10.89 8.25
N TYR A 55 2.23 10.92 7.10
CA TYR A 55 3.14 9.86 6.69
C TYR A 55 4.34 9.72 7.64
N ALA A 56 4.92 10.84 8.11
CA ALA A 56 5.99 10.84 9.08
C ALA A 56 5.59 10.20 10.42
N GLN A 57 4.35 10.45 10.88
CA GLN A 57 3.83 9.78 12.07
C GLN A 57 3.61 8.28 11.83
N TYR A 58 3.11 7.92 10.64
CA TYR A 58 2.95 6.53 10.25
C TYR A 58 4.29 5.77 10.25
N ILE A 59 5.37 6.33 9.69
CA ILE A 59 6.71 5.71 9.72
C ILE A 59 7.16 5.43 11.15
N LYS A 60 6.98 6.39 12.06
CA LYS A 60 7.34 6.21 13.49
C LYS A 60 6.58 5.06 14.12
N ASN A 61 5.28 4.97 13.87
CA ASN A 61 4.45 3.89 14.39
C ASN A 61 4.91 2.53 13.85
N ILE A 62 5.18 2.43 12.54
CA ILE A 62 5.72 1.22 11.92
C ILE A 62 7.05 0.82 12.56
N HIS A 63 7.97 1.76 12.79
CA HIS A 63 9.24 1.44 13.46
C HIS A 63 9.03 0.89 14.87
N CYS A 64 8.07 1.44 15.64
CA CYS A 64 7.71 0.91 16.95
C CYS A 64 7.11 -0.51 16.88
N GLU A 65 6.24 -0.79 15.91
CA GLU A 65 5.64 -2.12 15.71
C GLU A 65 6.71 -3.19 15.45
N TYR A 66 7.78 -2.83 14.75
CA TYR A 66 8.91 -3.70 14.44
C TYR A 66 10.12 -3.52 15.36
N SER A 67 9.94 -2.92 16.55
CA SER A 67 11.01 -2.66 17.53
C SER A 67 11.75 -3.91 18.05
N PHE A 68 11.19 -5.10 17.82
CA PHE A 68 11.83 -6.39 18.12
C PHE A 68 12.93 -6.77 17.12
N LEU A 69 13.00 -6.12 15.96
CA LEU A 69 14.07 -6.27 14.98
C LEU A 69 15.23 -5.35 15.33
N ASP A 70 16.46 -5.77 15.02
CA ASP A 70 17.58 -4.82 15.01
C ASP A 70 17.43 -3.82 13.86
N GLU A 71 18.08 -2.66 14.02
CA GLU A 71 17.95 -1.54 13.10
C GLU A 71 18.37 -1.89 11.66
N THR A 72 19.37 -2.78 11.50
CA THR A 72 19.85 -3.18 10.17
C THR A 72 18.83 -4.06 9.47
N GLN A 73 18.24 -5.02 10.20
CA GLN A 73 17.19 -5.88 9.70
C GLN A 73 15.92 -5.10 9.34
N TYR A 74 15.48 -4.20 10.23
CA TYR A 74 14.35 -3.32 9.98
C TYR A 74 14.54 -2.52 8.69
N LYS A 75 15.66 -1.78 8.58
CA LYS A 75 15.97 -0.98 7.39
C LYS A 75 15.96 -1.81 6.12
N LYS A 76 16.58 -3.00 6.15
CA LYS A 76 16.64 -3.89 4.98
C LYS A 76 15.25 -4.33 4.52
N LEU A 77 14.41 -4.80 5.45
CA LEU A 77 13.06 -5.27 5.14
C LEU A 77 12.17 -4.11 4.67
N ARG A 78 12.22 -2.98 5.37
CA ARG A 78 11.43 -1.79 5.04
C ARG A 78 11.80 -1.24 3.66
N LYS A 79 13.10 -1.11 3.34
CA LYS A 79 13.57 -0.71 1.99
C LYS A 79 13.03 -1.64 0.92
N LYS A 80 13.05 -2.96 1.13
CA LYS A 80 12.54 -3.94 0.17
C LYS A 80 11.07 -3.72 -0.16
N VAL A 81 10.24 -3.48 0.87
CA VAL A 81 8.79 -3.19 0.70
C VAL A 81 8.57 -1.89 -0.06
N LEU A 82 9.26 -0.81 0.34
CA LEU A 82 9.16 0.50 -0.31
C LEU A 82 9.60 0.44 -1.78
N GLN A 83 10.68 -0.28 -2.06
CA GLN A 83 11.16 -0.49 -3.42
C GLN A 83 10.15 -1.27 -4.27
N SER A 84 9.45 -2.27 -3.73
CA SER A 84 8.42 -2.99 -4.50
C SER A 84 7.27 -2.08 -4.95
N PHE A 85 6.88 -1.07 -4.14
CA PHE A 85 5.87 -0.10 -4.56
C PHE A 85 6.36 0.82 -5.68
N LEU A 86 7.65 1.15 -5.73
CA LEU A 86 8.19 1.96 -6.82
C LEU A 86 8.35 1.17 -8.14
N LEU A 87 8.40 -0.16 -8.07
CA LEU A 87 8.50 -1.04 -9.25
C LEU A 87 7.16 -1.31 -9.92
N ILE A 88 6.03 -1.17 -9.22
CA ILE A 88 4.71 -1.37 -9.83
C ILE A 88 4.26 -0.10 -10.58
N PRO A 89 3.65 -0.25 -11.78
CA PRO A 89 3.16 0.88 -12.56
C PRO A 89 2.13 1.75 -11.84
N ASN A 90 1.22 1.14 -11.09
CA ASN A 90 0.17 1.85 -10.37
C ASN A 90 0.15 1.39 -8.90
N ILE A 91 0.42 2.31 -7.97
CA ILE A 91 0.24 2.03 -6.54
C ILE A 91 -1.25 1.91 -6.20
N PHE A 92 -2.08 2.72 -6.86
CA PHE A 92 -3.54 2.66 -6.73
C PHE A 92 -4.20 2.16 -8.01
N ALA A 93 -5.06 1.15 -7.90
CA ALA A 93 -5.76 0.53 -9.02
C ALA A 93 -6.89 1.40 -9.56
N THR A 94 -7.63 2.11 -8.70
CA THR A 94 -8.77 2.91 -9.13
C THR A 94 -8.35 4.29 -9.61
N LYS A 95 -9.09 4.84 -10.59
CA LYS A 95 -8.80 6.18 -11.12
C LYS A 95 -8.87 7.26 -10.04
N TYR A 96 -9.89 7.21 -9.18
CA TYR A 96 -10.10 8.19 -8.13
C TYR A 96 -8.94 8.26 -7.13
N PHE A 97 -8.44 7.11 -6.67
CA PHE A 97 -7.29 7.09 -5.76
C PHE A 97 -6.00 7.45 -6.46
N ARG A 98 -5.79 7.00 -7.70
CA ARG A 98 -4.60 7.33 -8.48
C ARG A 98 -4.45 8.84 -8.66
N ASP A 99 -5.49 9.51 -9.14
CA ASP A 99 -5.48 10.95 -9.37
C ASP A 99 -5.18 11.75 -8.08
N LYS A 100 -5.61 11.22 -6.93
CA LYS A 100 -5.56 11.94 -5.65
C LYS A 100 -4.32 11.64 -4.81
N TYR A 101 -3.76 10.44 -4.91
CA TYR A 101 -2.80 9.92 -3.93
C TYR A 101 -1.50 9.38 -4.54
N GLU A 102 -1.48 8.96 -5.81
CA GLU A 102 -0.32 8.29 -6.44
C GLU A 102 0.94 9.15 -6.38
N ALA A 103 0.84 10.42 -6.78
CA ALA A 103 1.99 11.33 -6.80
C ALA A 103 2.56 11.56 -5.39
N GLN A 104 1.70 11.77 -4.40
CA GLN A 104 2.12 11.96 -3.02
C GLN A 104 2.70 10.66 -2.44
N ALA A 105 2.13 9.50 -2.77
CA ALA A 105 2.63 8.20 -2.32
C ALA A 105 4.05 7.95 -2.82
N ARG A 106 4.31 8.16 -4.11
CA ARG A 106 5.65 8.01 -4.68
C ARG A 106 6.66 8.97 -4.03
N LYS A 107 6.27 10.23 -3.81
CA LYS A 107 7.10 11.23 -3.10
C LYS A 107 7.44 10.78 -1.68
N ASN A 108 6.43 10.37 -0.90
CA ASN A 108 6.58 9.91 0.48
C ASN A 108 7.53 8.70 0.57
N ILE A 109 7.34 7.70 -0.31
CA ILE A 109 8.15 6.48 -0.37
C ILE A 109 9.60 6.81 -0.74
N GLN A 110 9.84 7.70 -1.72
CA GLN A 110 11.18 8.11 -2.10
C GLN A 110 11.92 8.82 -0.95
N GLN A 111 11.25 9.77 -0.28
CA GLN A 111 11.83 10.48 0.87
C GLN A 111 12.16 9.53 2.04
N GLU A 112 11.31 8.54 2.31
CA GLU A 112 11.58 7.53 3.33
C GLU A 112 12.81 6.68 2.94
N LEU A 113 12.90 6.24 1.68
CA LEU A 113 14.06 5.49 1.19
C LEU A 113 15.37 6.26 1.31
N GLU A 114 15.37 7.56 0.99
CA GLU A 114 16.53 8.44 1.15
C GLU A 114 16.96 8.54 2.62
N THR A 115 16.00 8.73 3.53
CA THR A 115 16.24 8.79 4.97
C THR A 115 16.87 7.48 5.47
N LEU A 116 16.33 6.33 5.05
CA LEU A 116 16.85 5.01 5.43
C LEU A 116 18.24 4.72 4.82
N ALA A 117 18.65 5.41 3.76
CA ALA A 117 19.96 5.23 3.11
C ALA A 117 21.07 6.07 3.76
N GLN A 118 20.72 7.20 4.37
CA GLN A 118 21.65 8.13 5.02
C GLN A 118 21.98 7.76 6.47
N SER A 119 21.23 6.83 7.05
CA SER A 119 21.32 6.35 8.44
C SER A 119 21.85 4.94 8.55
#